data_AF-A0A7C4WIE2-F1
#
_entry.id   AF-A0A7C4WIE2-F1
#
_cell.length_a   1.000
_cell.length_b   1.000
_cell.length_c   1.000
_cell.angle_alpha   90.00
_cell.angle_beta   90.00
_cell.angle_gamma   90.00
#
_symmetry.space_group_name_H-M   'P 1'
#
loop_
_entity.id
_entity.type
_entity.pdbx_description
1 polymer ?
#
loop_
_entity_poly.entity_id
_entity_poly.type
_entity_poly.pdbx_seq_one_letter_code
_entity_poly.pdbx_strand_id
1 'polypeptide(L)'
;MQSLPVKLKPKAYRPYQLFPKWFRLQQSERVVDEAEFQKAMQLSDKPEEFFRQIVGFEPTPYQKDFIKLFQENQFVAARWCRQSGKSFIISALLLWYAVTHPDSYIVVVAPSWRQSKLVLRRIGNFARKLPPGMVLKIQRTVIYLTNGSIIEALPNNPEGIRGYTLHVVYWDEANL
;
A
#
# COMPACT_ATOMS: atom_id res chain seq x y z
N MET A 1 29.31 -31.99 -47.44
CA MET A 1 29.14 -30.94 -46.41
C MET A 1 28.07 -31.38 -45.43
N GLN A 2 28.49 -31.92 -44.28
CA GLN A 2 27.57 -32.38 -43.24
C GLN A 2 26.98 -31.17 -42.52
N SER A 3 25.64 -31.05 -42.51
CA SER A 3 24.93 -30.04 -41.75
C SER A 3 24.99 -30.38 -40.25
N LEU A 4 25.41 -29.40 -39.44
CA LEU A 4 25.45 -29.53 -37.99
C LEU A 4 24.05 -29.79 -37.42
N PRO A 5 23.89 -30.64 -36.38
CA PRO A 5 22.59 -30.93 -35.81
C PRO A 5 22.00 -29.67 -35.16
N VAL A 6 20.75 -29.36 -35.51
CA VAL A 6 19.98 -28.29 -34.88
C VAL A 6 19.80 -28.63 -33.41
N LYS A 7 20.50 -27.92 -32.51
CA LYS A 7 20.27 -28.05 -31.06
C LYS A 7 18.82 -27.66 -30.76
N LEU A 8 17.99 -28.64 -30.42
CA LEU A 8 16.66 -28.40 -29.87
C LEU A 8 16.82 -27.62 -28.57
N LYS A 9 16.37 -26.36 -28.58
CA LYS A 9 16.37 -25.52 -27.37
C LYS A 9 15.42 -26.14 -26.33
N PRO A 10 15.80 -26.19 -25.05
CA PRO A 10 14.94 -26.75 -24.00
C PRO A 10 13.60 -26.00 -23.95
N LYS A 11 12.48 -26.74 -23.89
CA LYS A 11 11.11 -26.23 -23.72
C LYS A 11 10.90 -25.68 -22.29
N ALA A 12 11.70 -24.71 -21.88
CA ALA A 12 11.40 -23.93 -20.68
C ALA A 12 10.32 -22.90 -21.03
N TYR A 13 9.29 -22.79 -20.20
CA TYR A 13 8.27 -21.75 -20.31
C TYR A 13 8.94 -20.37 -20.19
N ARG A 14 8.89 -19.58 -21.26
CA ARG A 14 9.50 -18.25 -21.33
C ARG A 14 8.39 -17.23 -21.56
N PRO A 15 7.93 -16.53 -20.49
CA PRO A 15 6.82 -15.59 -20.57
C PRO A 15 7.00 -14.53 -21.68
N TYR A 16 8.25 -14.14 -21.96
CA TYR A 16 8.56 -13.10 -22.95
C TYR A 16 8.20 -13.46 -24.41
N GLN A 17 8.14 -14.75 -24.75
CA GLN A 17 7.87 -15.21 -26.13
C GLN A 17 6.38 -15.15 -26.51
N LEU A 18 5.50 -14.86 -25.55
CA LEU A 18 4.05 -14.74 -25.75
C LEU A 18 3.57 -13.31 -26.01
N PHE A 19 4.46 -12.31 -25.97
CA PHE A 19 4.01 -10.93 -26.05
C PHE A 19 3.84 -10.44 -27.50
N PRO A 20 2.66 -9.89 -27.85
CA PRO A 20 2.38 -9.38 -29.19
C PRO A 20 3.10 -8.04 -29.47
N LYS A 21 3.06 -7.61 -30.75
CA LYS A 21 3.73 -6.45 -31.39
C LYS A 21 3.66 -5.11 -30.63
N TRP A 22 2.78 -4.99 -29.63
CA TRP A 22 2.66 -3.87 -28.69
C TRP A 22 3.85 -3.75 -27.73
N PHE A 23 4.73 -4.75 -27.65
CA PHE A 23 6.03 -4.68 -26.96
C PHE A 23 6.93 -3.53 -27.45
N ARG A 24 6.62 -2.92 -28.61
CA ARG A 24 7.29 -1.71 -29.09
C ARG A 24 7.02 -0.47 -28.22
N LEU A 25 5.98 -0.48 -27.37
CA LEU A 25 5.73 0.55 -26.33
C LEU A 25 6.76 0.52 -25.18
N GLN A 26 7.60 -0.52 -25.07
CA GLN A 26 8.61 -0.60 -24.00
C GLN A 26 9.72 0.46 -24.10
N GLN A 27 9.95 1.04 -25.30
CA GLN A 27 10.95 2.10 -25.44
C GLN A 27 10.47 3.44 -24.86
N SER A 28 9.15 3.67 -24.82
CA SER A 28 8.56 4.76 -24.04
C SER A 28 8.39 4.40 -22.55
N GLU A 29 8.15 3.12 -22.21
CA GLU A 29 8.10 2.68 -20.80
C GLU A 29 9.45 2.88 -20.09
N ARG A 30 10.61 2.66 -20.73
CA ARG A 30 11.90 2.83 -20.04
C ARG A 30 12.20 4.24 -19.52
N VAL A 31 11.77 5.28 -20.25
CA VAL A 31 11.96 6.68 -19.80
C VAL A 31 10.94 7.04 -18.71
N VAL A 32 9.73 6.45 -18.79
CA VAL A 32 8.67 6.59 -17.79
C VAL A 32 9.05 5.83 -16.51
N ASP A 33 9.55 4.60 -16.61
CA ASP A 33 10.07 3.78 -15.52
C ASP A 33 11.21 4.48 -14.77
N GLU A 34 12.14 5.15 -15.46
CA GLU A 34 13.28 5.78 -14.78
C GLU A 34 12.85 7.05 -14.05
N ALA A 35 12.00 7.90 -14.66
CA ALA A 35 11.43 9.06 -13.97
C ALA A 35 10.46 8.68 -12.83
N GLU A 36 9.71 7.59 -13.00
CA GLU A 36 8.80 7.05 -11.99
C GLU A 36 9.53 6.32 -10.87
N PHE A 37 10.62 5.62 -11.18
CA PHE A 37 11.55 5.04 -10.20
C PHE A 37 12.25 6.13 -9.41
N GLN A 38 12.69 7.22 -10.06
CA GLN A 38 13.19 8.40 -9.36
C GLN A 38 12.13 9.04 -8.47
N LYS A 39 10.87 9.09 -8.91
CA LYS A 39 9.74 9.61 -8.12
C LYS A 39 9.38 8.71 -6.94
N ALA A 40 9.53 7.39 -7.10
CA ALA A 40 9.41 6.40 -6.04
C ALA A 40 10.56 6.51 -5.02
N MET A 41 11.80 6.69 -5.51
CA MET A 41 13.00 6.99 -4.72
C MET A 41 12.91 8.33 -3.97
N GLN A 42 12.06 9.25 -4.42
CA GLN A 42 11.84 10.56 -3.79
C GLN A 42 10.72 10.58 -2.75
N LEU A 43 10.01 9.47 -2.54
CA LEU A 43 9.01 9.41 -1.48
C LEU A 43 9.71 9.56 -0.13
N SER A 44 9.26 10.56 0.63
CA SER A 44 9.89 10.83 1.91
C SER A 44 9.50 9.78 2.95
N ASP A 45 10.49 9.35 3.73
CA ASP A 45 10.27 8.58 4.95
C ASP A 45 9.50 9.38 6.00
N LYS A 46 9.45 10.72 5.89
CA LYS A 46 8.67 11.56 6.81
C LYS A 46 7.19 11.55 6.41
N PRO A 47 6.25 11.22 7.32
CA PRO A 47 4.83 11.15 7.00
C PRO A 47 4.27 12.46 6.45
N GLU A 48 4.67 13.61 7.00
CA GLU A 48 4.16 14.93 6.58
C GLU A 48 4.50 15.24 5.12
N GLU A 49 5.75 14.99 4.72
CA GLU A 49 6.24 15.15 3.35
C GLU A 49 5.54 14.16 2.42
N PHE A 50 5.41 12.90 2.83
CA PHE A 50 4.67 11.87 2.08
C PHE A 50 3.21 12.26 1.84
N PHE A 51 2.53 12.83 2.85
CA PHE A 51 1.15 13.30 2.69
C PHE A 51 1.05 14.47 1.74
N ARG A 52 2.02 15.39 1.74
CA ARG A 52 2.07 16.48 0.76
C ARG A 52 2.27 15.95 -0.66
N GLN A 53 3.16 14.97 -0.84
CA GLN A 53 3.49 14.38 -2.14
C GLN A 53 2.35 13.54 -2.74
N ILE A 54 1.75 12.65 -1.94
CA ILE A 54 0.78 11.66 -2.43
C ILE A 54 -0.66 12.14 -2.25
N VAL A 55 -0.98 12.67 -1.08
CA VAL A 55 -2.35 13.02 -0.73
C VAL A 55 -2.68 14.44 -1.20
N GLY A 56 -1.68 15.34 -1.21
CA GLY A 56 -1.85 16.77 -1.48
C GLY A 56 -2.42 17.52 -0.28
N PHE A 57 -2.09 17.06 0.94
CA PHE A 57 -2.67 17.56 2.18
C PHE A 57 -1.58 17.84 3.21
N GLU A 58 -1.74 18.92 3.96
CA GLU A 58 -0.89 19.25 5.09
C GLU A 58 -1.63 18.96 6.41
N PRO A 59 -1.07 18.09 7.28
CA PRO A 59 -1.69 17.77 8.55
C PRO A 59 -1.88 18.99 9.44
N THR A 60 -3.04 19.04 10.07
CA THR A 60 -3.31 20.03 11.14
C THR A 60 -2.44 19.74 12.37
N PRO A 61 -2.23 20.72 13.28
CA PRO A 61 -1.33 20.54 14.42
C PRO A 61 -1.60 19.28 15.26
N TYR A 62 -2.87 19.03 15.61
CA TYR A 62 -3.24 17.83 16.38
C TYR A 62 -3.03 16.53 15.60
N GLN A 63 -3.07 16.56 14.26
CA GLN A 63 -2.76 15.40 13.43
C GLN A 63 -1.26 15.14 13.40
N LYS A 64 -0.42 16.18 13.43
CA LYS A 64 1.04 16.05 13.59
C LYS A 64 1.38 15.42 14.94
N ASP A 65 0.72 15.84 16.01
CA ASP A 65 0.87 15.23 17.33
C ASP A 65 0.48 13.75 17.30
N PHE A 66 -0.63 13.39 16.64
CA PHE A 66 -1.04 12.00 16.49
C PHE A 66 -0.03 11.16 15.68
N ILE A 67 0.53 11.70 14.59
CA ILE A 67 1.57 11.03 13.80
C ILE A 67 2.80 10.75 14.67
N LYS A 68 3.22 11.74 15.46
CA LYS A 68 4.35 11.61 16.39
C LYS A 68 4.07 10.51 17.42
N LEU A 69 2.90 10.53 18.04
CA LEU A 69 2.49 9.49 18.99
C LEU A 69 2.52 8.09 18.35
N PHE A 70 2.06 7.97 17.10
CA PHE A 70 2.10 6.71 16.35
C PHE A 70 3.51 6.21 16.06
N GLN A 71 4.48 7.10 15.81
CA GLN A 71 5.87 6.71 15.56
C GLN A 71 6.62 6.34 16.84
N GLU A 72 6.35 7.04 17.94
CA GLU A 72 7.11 6.91 19.18
C GLU A 72 6.56 5.81 20.11
N ASN A 73 5.31 5.38 19.92
CA ASN A 73 4.65 4.44 20.82
C ASN A 73 4.15 3.20 20.10
N GLN A 74 4.31 2.03 20.72
CA GLN A 74 3.77 0.77 20.22
C GLN A 74 2.23 0.74 20.25
N PHE A 75 1.61 1.39 21.24
CA PHE A 75 0.16 1.42 21.41
C PHE A 75 -0.33 2.86 21.52
N VAL A 76 -1.32 3.22 20.70
CA VAL A 76 -1.92 4.56 20.70
C VAL A 76 -3.43 4.42 20.74
N ALA A 77 -4.04 5.00 21.78
CA ALA A 77 -5.50 5.15 21.89
C ALA A 77 -5.85 6.64 21.75
N ALA A 78 -6.61 6.98 20.70
CA ALA A 78 -7.00 8.36 20.43
C ALA A 78 -8.52 8.54 20.61
N ARG A 79 -8.92 9.46 21.50
CA ARG A 79 -10.31 9.86 21.67
C ARG A 79 -10.62 11.08 20.81
N TRP A 80 -11.24 10.86 19.65
CA TRP A 80 -11.58 11.93 18.71
C TRP A 80 -13.05 12.33 18.73
N CYS A 81 -13.29 13.62 18.46
CA CYS A 81 -14.61 14.11 18.09
C CYS A 81 -15.01 13.66 16.68
N ARG A 82 -16.31 13.68 16.40
CA ARG A 82 -16.84 13.37 15.06
C ARG A 82 -16.44 14.45 14.06
N GLN A 83 -16.36 14.06 12.78
CA GLN A 83 -16.10 14.96 11.64
C GLN A 83 -14.77 15.74 11.71
N SER A 84 -13.81 15.29 12.51
CA SER A 84 -12.47 15.89 12.60
C SER A 84 -11.54 15.53 11.43
N GLY A 85 -11.90 14.53 10.61
CA GLY A 85 -11.01 14.01 9.56
C GLY A 85 -10.11 12.86 10.02
N LYS A 86 -10.37 12.25 11.20
CA LYS A 86 -9.63 11.08 11.73
C LYS A 86 -9.36 9.98 10.69
N SER A 87 -10.40 9.52 10.01
CA SER A 87 -10.28 8.40 9.08
C SER A 87 -9.57 8.80 7.78
N PHE A 88 -9.36 10.10 7.53
CA PHE A 88 -8.56 10.57 6.41
C PHE A 88 -7.08 10.48 6.74
N ILE A 89 -6.66 11.07 7.86
CA ILE A 89 -5.26 11.06 8.28
C ILE A 89 -4.76 9.64 8.56
N ILE A 90 -5.57 8.80 9.20
CA ILE A 90 -5.20 7.41 9.47
C ILE A 90 -5.03 6.62 8.17
N SER A 91 -5.93 6.79 7.19
CA SER A 91 -5.76 6.11 5.90
C SER A 91 -4.47 6.51 5.19
N ALA A 92 -4.06 7.78 5.30
CA ALA A 92 -2.80 8.24 4.76
C ALA A 92 -1.62 7.64 5.52
N LEU A 93 -1.68 7.63 6.85
CA LEU A 93 -0.64 7.10 7.73
C LEU A 93 -0.43 5.58 7.57
N LEU A 94 -1.50 4.81 7.43
CA LEU A 94 -1.40 3.36 7.17
C LEU A 94 -0.78 3.07 5.81
N LEU A 95 -1.09 3.88 4.78
CA LEU A 95 -0.44 3.75 3.48
C LEU A 95 1.05 4.10 3.57
N TRP A 96 1.38 5.20 4.25
CA TRP A 96 2.78 5.61 4.49
C TRP A 96 3.56 4.47 5.16
N TYR A 97 3.02 3.90 6.24
CA TYR A 97 3.67 2.80 6.95
C TYR A 97 3.89 1.59 6.04
N ALA A 98 2.89 1.20 5.25
CA ALA A 98 3.00 0.08 4.32
C ALA A 98 4.06 0.30 3.23
N VAL A 99 4.25 1.54 2.79
CA VAL A 99 5.25 1.90 1.77
C VAL A 99 6.66 1.95 2.36
N THR A 100 6.84 2.55 3.54
CA THR A 100 8.15 2.76 4.16
C THR A 100 8.68 1.54 4.92
N HIS A 101 7.81 0.61 5.30
CA HIS A 101 8.18 -0.64 5.98
C HIS A 101 7.81 -1.82 5.08
N PRO A 102 8.78 -2.39 4.32
CA PRO A 102 8.57 -3.57 3.49
C PRO A 102 8.07 -4.76 4.29
N ASP A 103 7.38 -5.70 3.62
CA ASP A 103 6.83 -6.92 4.21
C ASP A 103 5.92 -6.70 5.43
N SER A 104 5.31 -5.51 5.54
CA SER A 104 4.43 -5.18 6.66
C SER A 104 3.00 -5.63 6.41
N TYR A 105 2.40 -6.25 7.42
CA TYR A 105 1.00 -6.67 7.39
C TYR A 105 0.15 -5.79 8.31
N ILE A 106 -0.70 -4.98 7.69
CA ILE A 106 -1.58 -4.02 8.34
C ILE A 106 -3.03 -4.51 8.25
N VAL A 107 -3.73 -4.52 9.37
CA VAL A 107 -5.16 -4.82 9.42
C VAL A 107 -5.97 -3.63 9.90
N VAL A 108 -7.08 -3.40 9.22
CA VAL A 108 -8.11 -2.44 9.58
C VAL A 108 -9.33 -3.19 10.12
N VAL A 109 -9.66 -2.92 11.37
CA VAL A 109 -10.84 -3.44 12.07
C VAL A 109 -11.78 -2.27 12.39
N ALA A 110 -13.07 -2.51 12.28
CA ALA A 110 -14.11 -1.56 12.67
C ALA A 110 -15.36 -2.31 13.15
N PRO A 111 -16.28 -1.68 13.90
CA PRO A 111 -17.48 -2.33 14.43
C PRO A 111 -18.28 -3.05 13.35
N SER A 112 -18.35 -2.48 12.16
CA SER A 112 -18.93 -3.12 10.98
C SER A 112 -17.87 -3.41 9.92
N TRP A 113 -17.96 -4.58 9.27
CA TRP A 113 -17.14 -4.90 8.10
C TRP A 113 -17.33 -3.89 6.94
N ARG A 114 -18.48 -3.23 6.88
CA ARG A 114 -18.70 -2.14 5.93
C ARG A 114 -17.80 -0.94 6.26
N GLN A 115 -17.62 -0.61 7.52
CA GLN A 115 -16.77 0.50 7.96
C GLN A 115 -15.29 0.21 7.71
N SER A 116 -14.80 -0.99 8.00
CA SER A 116 -13.40 -1.34 7.72
C SER A 116 -13.11 -1.27 6.21
N LYS A 117 -14.04 -1.75 5.36
CA LYS A 117 -13.96 -1.58 3.90
C LYS A 117 -14.00 -0.11 3.44
N LEU A 118 -14.68 0.79 4.16
CA LEU A 118 -14.69 2.23 3.80
C LEU A 118 -13.32 2.87 4.04
N VAL A 119 -12.64 2.51 5.14
CA VAL A 119 -11.28 2.95 5.43
C VAL A 119 -10.32 2.41 4.37
N LEU A 120 -10.38 1.11 4.08
CA LEU A 120 -9.55 0.50 3.04
C LEU A 120 -9.80 1.11 1.65
N ARG A 121 -11.06 1.42 1.30
CA ARG A 121 -11.38 2.11 0.05
C ARG A 121 -10.69 3.46 -0.04
N ARG A 122 -10.58 4.20 1.07
CA ARG A 122 -9.87 5.48 1.12
C ARG A 122 -8.36 5.27 0.94
N ILE A 123 -7.79 4.27 1.61
CA ILE A 123 -6.38 3.87 1.42
C ILE A 123 -6.14 3.54 -0.05
N GLY A 124 -7.02 2.75 -0.68
CA GLY A 124 -6.92 2.41 -2.10
C GLY A 124 -6.99 3.63 -3.02
N ASN A 125 -7.76 4.67 -2.66
CA ASN A 125 -7.77 5.92 -3.41
C ASN A 125 -6.43 6.68 -3.31
N PHE A 126 -5.77 6.64 -2.16
CA PHE A 126 -4.42 7.20 -1.99
C PHE A 126 -3.37 6.35 -2.69
N ALA A 127 -3.48 5.03 -2.62
CA ALA A 127 -2.56 4.10 -3.27
C ALA A 127 -2.52 4.27 -4.79
N ARG A 128 -3.64 4.62 -5.43
CA ARG A 128 -3.67 4.95 -6.88
C ARG A 128 -2.88 6.19 -7.27
N LYS A 129 -2.54 7.05 -6.30
CA LYS A 129 -1.71 8.25 -6.52
C LYS A 129 -0.22 7.97 -6.32
N LEU A 130 0.14 6.79 -5.81
CA LEU A 130 1.54 6.38 -5.75
C LEU A 130 2.10 6.25 -7.16
N PRO A 131 3.40 6.49 -7.35
CA PRO A 131 4.08 6.17 -8.59
C PRO A 131 3.76 4.74 -9.07
N PRO A 132 3.62 4.52 -10.39
CA PRO A 132 3.35 3.21 -10.95
C PRO A 132 4.40 2.18 -10.49
N GLY A 133 3.99 0.93 -10.37
CA GLY A 133 4.88 -0.15 -9.92
C GLY A 133 5.01 -0.31 -8.40
N MET A 134 4.47 0.60 -7.57
CA MET A 134 4.42 0.39 -6.11
C MET A 134 3.22 -0.40 -5.61
N VAL A 135 2.14 -0.43 -6.40
CA VAL A 135 0.91 -1.15 -6.05
C VAL A 135 0.77 -2.36 -6.95
N LEU A 136 0.77 -3.55 -6.36
CA LEU A 136 0.58 -4.79 -7.08
C LEU A 136 -0.90 -4.99 -7.43
N LYS A 137 -1.79 -4.85 -6.45
CA LYS A 137 -3.22 -5.11 -6.64
C LYS A 137 -4.07 -4.43 -5.58
N ILE A 138 -5.15 -3.77 -6.01
CA ILE A 138 -6.18 -3.21 -5.13
C ILE A 138 -7.45 -4.05 -5.25
N GLN A 139 -7.89 -4.66 -4.15
CA GLN A 139 -9.15 -5.38 -4.05
C GLN A 139 -10.12 -4.65 -3.10
N ARG A 140 -11.34 -5.18 -2.96
CA ARG A 140 -12.35 -4.60 -2.05
C ARG A 140 -12.01 -4.78 -0.57
N THR A 141 -11.23 -5.83 -0.24
CA THR A 141 -10.90 -6.24 1.13
C THR A 141 -9.41 -6.22 1.41
N VAL A 142 -8.55 -6.19 0.38
CA VAL A 142 -7.09 -6.22 0.54
C VAL A 142 -6.40 -5.32 -0.49
N ILE A 143 -5.31 -4.68 -0.09
CA ILE A 143 -4.38 -3.97 -0.96
C ILE A 143 -3.01 -4.63 -0.83
N TYR A 144 -2.42 -4.98 -1.97
CA TYR A 144 -1.09 -5.56 -2.07
C TYR A 144 -0.14 -4.53 -2.68
N LEU A 145 0.96 -4.25 -2.00
CA LEU A 145 2.07 -3.45 -2.50
C LEU A 145 3.16 -4.35 -3.08
N THR A 146 4.01 -3.81 -3.95
CA THR A 146 5.10 -4.57 -4.58
C THR A 146 6.29 -4.81 -3.66
N ASN A 147 6.39 -4.06 -2.56
CA ASN A 147 7.38 -4.24 -1.50
C ASN A 147 7.01 -5.34 -0.48
N GLY A 148 6.02 -6.18 -0.79
CA GLY A 148 5.55 -7.27 0.09
C GLY A 148 4.50 -6.86 1.12
N SER A 149 4.28 -5.56 1.33
CA SER A 149 3.33 -5.08 2.33
C SER A 149 1.87 -5.29 1.92
N ILE A 150 1.02 -5.58 2.91
CA ILE A 150 -0.39 -5.93 2.75
C ILE A 150 -1.23 -5.08 3.70
N ILE A 151 -2.31 -4.50 3.18
CA ILE A 151 -3.32 -3.80 3.98
C ILE A 151 -4.67 -4.49 3.78
N GLU A 152 -5.26 -5.02 4.85
CA GLU A 152 -6.49 -5.81 4.79
C GLU A 152 -7.59 -5.27 5.72
N ALA A 153 -8.84 -5.33 5.25
CA ALA A 153 -10.02 -5.00 6.04
C ALA A 153 -10.70 -6.27 6.55
N LEU A 154 -10.60 -6.52 7.85
CA LEU A 154 -11.24 -7.64 8.52
C LEU A 154 -12.54 -7.22 9.22
N PRO A 155 -13.49 -8.15 9.42
CA PRO A 155 -14.59 -7.95 10.37
C PRO A 155 -14.05 -7.96 11.81
N ASN A 156 -14.76 -7.32 12.73
CA ASN A 156 -14.45 -7.38 14.16
C ASN A 156 -14.84 -8.76 14.75
N ASN A 157 -14.07 -9.79 14.40
CA ASN A 157 -14.20 -11.14 14.95
C ASN A 157 -12.86 -11.55 15.59
N PRO A 158 -12.79 -11.73 16.92
CA PRO A 158 -11.56 -12.09 17.63
C PRO A 158 -10.88 -13.35 17.09
N GLU A 159 -11.64 -14.38 16.74
CA GLU A 159 -11.10 -15.64 16.22
C GLU A 159 -10.43 -15.48 14.85
N GLY A 160 -10.97 -14.56 14.03
CA GLY A 160 -10.42 -14.28 12.70
C GLY A 160 -9.09 -13.52 12.75
N ILE A 161 -8.85 -12.71 13.78
CA ILE A 161 -7.66 -11.84 13.84
C ILE A 161 -6.46 -12.57 14.44
N ARG A 162 -6.67 -13.49 15.39
CA ARG A 162 -5.61 -14.18 16.15
C ARG A 162 -4.67 -15.04 15.32
N GLY A 163 -5.09 -15.49 14.14
CA GLY A 163 -4.27 -16.32 13.24
C GLY A 163 -3.23 -15.54 12.42
N TYR A 164 -3.24 -14.22 12.49
CA TYR A 164 -2.37 -13.37 11.67
C TYR A 164 -1.18 -12.83 12.47
N THR A 165 0.00 -12.83 11.83
CA THR A 165 1.18 -12.09 12.31
C THR A 165 1.11 -10.67 11.80
N LEU A 166 0.58 -9.76 12.62
CA LEU A 166 0.29 -8.38 12.24
C LEU A 166 1.36 -7.42 12.77
N HIS A 167 1.73 -6.45 11.94
CA HIS A 167 2.67 -5.38 12.29
C HIS A 167 1.92 -4.16 12.83
N VAL A 168 0.78 -3.83 12.21
CA VAL A 168 -0.07 -2.71 12.62
C VAL A 168 -1.53 -3.15 12.62
N VAL A 169 -2.23 -2.86 13.72
CA VAL A 169 -3.67 -3.04 13.84
C VAL A 169 -4.30 -1.67 14.07
N TYR A 170 -5.14 -1.24 13.14
CA TYR A 170 -5.98 -0.07 13.32
C TYR A 170 -7.41 -0.49 13.65
N TRP A 171 -7.88 -0.09 14.84
CA TRP A 171 -9.24 -0.32 15.29
C TRP A 171 -10.03 1.00 15.28
N ASP A 172 -10.90 1.17 14.30
CA ASP A 172 -11.81 2.33 14.23
C ASP A 172 -12.99 2.14 15.20
N GLU A 173 -13.52 3.24 15.74
CA GLU A 173 -14.74 3.28 16.57
C GLU A 173 -14.79 2.20 17.67
N ALA A 174 -13.67 1.97 18.36
CA ALA A 174 -13.64 1.15 19.56
C ALA A 174 -14.39 1.87 20.70
N ASN A 175 -15.60 1.40 21.00
CA ASN A 175 -16.30 1.79 22.22
C ASN A 175 -15.73 0.92 23.35
N LEU A 176 -14.85 1.50 24.17
CA LEU A 176 -14.42 0.94 25.45
C LEU A 176 -15.40 1.33 26.56
#